data_AF-A0A1V4ICB4-F1
#
_entry.id   AF-A0A1V4ICB4-F1
#
_cell.length_a   1.000
_cell.length_b   1.000
_cell.length_c   1.000
_cell.angle_alpha   90.00
_cell.angle_beta   90.00
_cell.angle_gamma   90.00
#
_symmetry.space_group_name_H-M   'P 1'
#
loop_
_entity.id
_entity.type
_entity.pdbx_description
1 polymer ?
#
loop_
_entity_poly.entity_id
_entity_poly.type
_entity_poly.pdbx_seq_one_letter_code
_entity_poly.pdbx_strand_id
1 'polypeptide(L)'
;MKNLIKINCSDTTYVCNFRPNSSFYKDEKLFVGVVKDNWKNLNLYKSLFQFYISDLHISTSKNIYLFLYLENIYPTSCNNISVSISGDNSDFNVSDVNWTTLPKKNSLAKININIPTKSVKKYLKIDISHIIKSLDPFSNNFNIIIESMNLNTASMLQFSSDKCSNSPYLVLVKDDACDKYPIDNDNNVNDTLDDENLNIEEISTEIINELNAHNLKLDSFEENLNNIMTHFDDINLTIKNTTTDAENKFKPTLNKFDQHLSDINDSINLLKDYIEDLGERGIIDNSELSREFLTALLSDLRDLTINEISQLKNSVNYDILEFKNSINDSISNINNSIEGIDDTLSFLSGKITRISEIVENLNPNNSIDTPTTI
;
A
#
# COMPACT_ATOMS: atom_id res chain seq x y z
N MET A 1 -23.31 -29.61 0.15
CA MET A 1 -23.14 -28.87 1.40
C MET A 1 -21.64 -28.77 1.66
N LYS A 2 -20.97 -27.65 1.29
CA LYS A 2 -19.50 -27.54 1.25
C LYS A 2 -18.87 -28.06 2.55
N ASN A 3 -18.07 -29.11 2.45
CA ASN A 3 -17.36 -29.66 3.60
C ASN A 3 -16.19 -28.73 3.96
N LEU A 4 -16.29 -28.08 5.12
CA LEU A 4 -15.34 -27.08 5.63
C LEU A 4 -14.57 -27.63 6.83
N ILE A 5 -13.25 -27.66 6.75
CA ILE A 5 -12.37 -28.08 7.84
C ILE A 5 -11.64 -26.86 8.38
N LYS A 6 -11.81 -26.57 9.68
CA LYS A 6 -11.06 -25.52 10.38
C LYS A 6 -9.82 -26.11 11.04
N ILE A 7 -8.66 -25.49 10.79
CA ILE A 7 -7.38 -25.87 11.40
C ILE A 7 -6.86 -24.68 12.19
N ASN A 8 -6.73 -24.81 13.51
CA ASN A 8 -6.19 -23.74 14.34
C ASN A 8 -4.68 -23.60 14.11
N CYS A 9 -4.15 -22.39 14.25
CA CYS A 9 -2.71 -22.17 14.30
C CYS A 9 -2.13 -22.94 15.49
N SER A 10 -1.05 -23.70 15.24
CA SER A 10 -0.38 -24.49 16.26
C SER A 10 0.47 -23.59 17.14
N ASP A 11 1.28 -22.75 16.52
CA ASP A 11 2.12 -21.78 17.21
C ASP A 11 2.39 -20.55 16.32
N THR A 12 2.72 -19.44 16.95
CA THR A 12 3.13 -18.21 16.26
C THR A 12 4.35 -17.56 16.92
N THR A 13 5.05 -16.75 16.15
CA THR A 13 6.09 -15.85 16.68
C THR A 13 6.27 -14.68 15.72
N TYR A 14 6.96 -13.64 16.16
CA TYR A 14 7.54 -12.66 15.26
C TYR A 14 9.02 -12.53 15.53
N VAL A 15 9.75 -11.98 14.57
CA VAL A 15 11.17 -11.67 14.70
C VAL A 15 11.43 -10.24 14.30
N CYS A 16 12.47 -9.64 14.88
CA CYS A 16 12.89 -8.30 14.52
C CYS A 16 14.41 -8.20 14.35
N ASN A 17 14.84 -7.37 13.41
CA ASN A 17 16.27 -7.20 13.12
C ASN A 17 17.04 -6.49 14.24
N PHE A 18 16.38 -5.68 15.07
CA PHE A 18 17.01 -4.98 16.19
C PHE A 18 17.26 -5.88 17.43
N ARG A 19 16.57 -7.02 17.52
CA ARG A 19 16.86 -8.11 18.48
C ARG A 19 17.03 -9.41 17.69
N PRO A 20 18.14 -9.55 16.95
CA PRO A 20 18.28 -10.58 15.93
C PRO A 20 18.32 -12.01 16.48
N ASN A 21 18.60 -12.18 17.78
CA ASN A 21 18.72 -13.47 18.47
C ASN A 21 17.48 -13.81 19.33
N SER A 22 16.36 -13.10 19.15
CA SER A 22 15.15 -13.28 19.96
C SER A 22 13.99 -13.82 19.13
N SER A 23 13.23 -14.74 19.75
CA SER A 23 11.88 -15.13 19.35
C SER A 23 10.88 -14.48 20.32
N PHE A 24 9.71 -14.12 19.81
CA PHE A 24 8.61 -13.54 20.61
C PHE A 24 7.39 -14.47 20.66
N TYR A 25 7.62 -15.79 20.68
CA TYR A 25 6.58 -16.83 20.63
C TYR A 25 5.61 -16.87 21.82
N LYS A 26 5.90 -16.12 22.89
CA LYS A 26 5.02 -16.00 24.07
C LYS A 26 4.09 -14.79 23.98
N ASP A 27 4.30 -13.90 23.02
CA ASP A 27 3.56 -12.65 22.96
C ASP A 27 2.15 -12.89 22.41
N GLU A 28 1.18 -12.16 22.95
CA GLU A 28 -0.21 -12.19 22.50
C GLU A 28 -0.40 -11.50 21.14
N LYS A 29 0.57 -10.68 20.72
CA LYS A 29 0.51 -9.83 19.53
C LYS A 29 1.70 -10.10 18.63
N LEU A 30 1.43 -10.12 17.34
CA LEU A 30 2.41 -10.34 16.29
C LEU A 30 2.58 -9.07 15.46
N PHE A 31 3.80 -8.78 15.02
CA PHE A 31 4.11 -7.57 14.28
C PHE A 31 4.66 -7.87 12.88
N VAL A 32 4.16 -7.12 11.90
CA VAL A 32 4.65 -7.13 10.52
C VAL A 32 4.83 -5.69 10.09
N GLY A 33 6.03 -5.28 9.67
CA GLY A 33 6.22 -3.90 9.28
C GLY A 33 7.63 -3.37 9.49
N VAL A 34 7.71 -2.04 9.46
CA VAL A 34 8.91 -1.25 9.63
C VAL A 34 8.63 -0.12 10.62
N VAL A 35 9.48 0.01 11.63
CA VAL A 35 9.46 1.15 12.56
C VAL A 35 10.79 1.89 12.45
N LYS A 36 10.73 3.22 12.37
CA LYS A 36 11.95 4.05 12.43
C LYS A 36 12.31 4.28 13.89
N ASP A 37 13.55 3.96 14.24
CA ASP A 37 14.14 4.38 15.51
C ASP A 37 14.63 5.84 15.41
N ASN A 38 14.78 6.49 16.57
CA ASN A 38 15.35 7.82 16.77
C ASN A 38 16.76 7.96 16.18
N TRP A 39 17.47 6.86 15.92
CA TRP A 39 18.80 6.82 15.30
C TRP A 39 18.82 6.51 13.80
N LYS A 40 17.69 6.67 13.10
CA LYS A 40 17.53 6.43 11.63
C LYS A 40 17.69 4.98 11.18
N ASN A 41 17.81 4.01 12.09
CA ASN A 41 17.77 2.59 11.75
C ASN A 41 16.32 2.13 11.54
N LEU A 42 16.12 1.28 10.54
CA LEU A 42 14.83 0.69 10.21
C LEU A 42 14.69 -0.65 10.94
N ASN A 43 13.77 -0.70 11.90
CA ASN A 43 13.43 -1.90 12.63
C ASN A 43 12.39 -2.67 11.83
N LEU A 44 12.78 -3.82 11.29
CA LEU A 44 11.94 -4.69 10.47
C LEU A 44 11.33 -5.79 11.34
N TYR A 45 10.04 -6.06 11.12
CA TYR A 45 9.28 -7.08 11.83
C TYR A 45 8.67 -8.05 10.83
N LYS A 46 8.78 -9.35 11.13
CA LYS A 46 8.19 -10.44 10.35
C LYS A 46 7.45 -11.38 11.29
N SER A 47 6.25 -11.78 10.91
CA SER A 47 5.45 -12.74 11.69
C SER A 47 5.45 -14.10 11.02
N LEU A 48 5.46 -15.14 11.85
CA LEU A 48 5.43 -16.54 11.45
C LEU A 48 4.24 -17.23 12.13
N PHE A 49 3.59 -18.08 11.35
CA PHE A 49 2.44 -18.86 11.76
C PHE A 49 2.68 -20.31 11.36
N GLN A 50 2.63 -21.23 12.31
CA GLN A 50 2.81 -22.66 12.09
C GLN A 50 1.46 -23.37 12.16
N PHE A 51 1.18 -24.20 11.17
CA PHE A 51 -0.02 -25.01 11.08
C PHE A 51 0.36 -26.47 10.90
N TYR A 52 -0.27 -27.33 11.68
CA TYR A 52 -0.24 -28.77 11.46
C TYR A 52 -1.45 -29.18 10.60
N ILE A 53 -1.18 -29.69 9.39
CA ILE A 53 -2.22 -30.13 8.46
C ILE A 53 -1.90 -31.57 8.04
N SER A 54 -2.76 -32.52 8.36
CA SER A 54 -2.53 -33.93 7.99
C SER A 54 -2.61 -34.15 6.47
N ASP A 55 -1.68 -34.92 5.90
CA ASP A 55 -1.50 -35.20 4.46
C ASP A 55 -2.80 -35.50 3.67
N LEU A 56 -3.82 -36.11 4.29
CA LEU A 56 -5.14 -36.41 3.68
C LEU A 56 -6.01 -35.17 3.37
N HIS A 57 -5.70 -34.00 3.94
CA HIS A 57 -6.55 -32.82 3.86
C HIS A 57 -6.17 -31.85 2.75
N ILE A 58 -4.89 -31.76 2.36
CA ILE A 58 -4.43 -30.74 1.39
C ILE A 58 -4.75 -31.14 -0.04
N SER A 59 -4.47 -32.40 -0.40
CA SER A 59 -4.71 -32.94 -1.75
C SER A 59 -6.18 -32.92 -2.16
N THR A 60 -7.09 -33.02 -1.18
CA THR A 60 -8.55 -33.05 -1.39
C THR A 60 -9.21 -31.68 -1.25
N SER A 61 -8.46 -30.62 -0.93
CA SER A 61 -9.01 -29.28 -0.75
C SER A 61 -8.96 -28.46 -2.04
N LYS A 62 -10.11 -27.87 -2.42
CA LYS A 62 -10.22 -26.93 -3.53
C LYS A 62 -9.58 -25.59 -3.18
N ASN A 63 -10.01 -24.99 -2.06
CA ASN A 63 -9.49 -23.72 -1.55
C ASN A 63 -9.01 -23.85 -0.11
N ILE A 64 -7.98 -23.08 0.23
CA ILE A 64 -7.40 -22.98 1.57
C ILE A 64 -7.32 -21.49 1.92
N TYR A 65 -8.10 -21.08 2.92
CA TYR A 65 -8.17 -19.70 3.37
C TYR A 65 -7.49 -19.51 4.72
N LEU A 66 -6.59 -18.54 4.80
CA LEU A 66 -6.01 -18.06 6.04
C LEU A 66 -6.88 -16.96 6.64
N PHE A 67 -7.17 -17.09 7.94
CA PHE A 67 -7.89 -16.10 8.73
C PHE A 67 -6.96 -15.49 9.77
N LEU A 68 -6.70 -14.18 9.66
CA LEU A 68 -5.86 -13.41 10.59
C LEU A 68 -6.68 -12.29 11.24
N TYR A 69 -6.69 -12.22 12.57
CA TYR A 69 -7.33 -11.10 13.25
C TYR A 69 -6.39 -9.89 13.32
N LEU A 70 -6.79 -8.81 12.65
CA LEU A 70 -6.02 -7.56 12.65
C LEU A 70 -6.39 -6.71 13.86
N GLU A 71 -5.45 -6.57 14.79
CA GLU A 71 -5.64 -5.80 16.02
C GLU A 71 -5.50 -4.31 15.81
N ASN A 72 -4.48 -3.89 15.05
CA ASN A 72 -4.24 -2.48 14.78
C ASN A 72 -3.31 -2.26 13.56
N ILE A 73 -3.30 -1.01 13.08
CA ILE A 73 -2.38 -0.50 12.05
C ILE A 73 -1.71 0.78 12.58
N TYR A 74 -0.40 0.91 12.33
CA TYR A 74 0.38 2.11 12.64
C TYR A 74 1.19 2.58 11.42
N PRO A 75 1.34 3.90 11.19
CA PRO A 75 0.48 4.95 11.74
C PRO A 75 -0.96 4.77 11.23
N THR A 76 -1.95 5.18 12.02
CA THR A 76 -3.36 5.06 11.67
C THR A 76 -3.75 5.91 10.45
N SER A 77 -2.87 6.81 10.02
CA SER A 77 -3.02 7.65 8.82
C SER A 77 -2.71 6.92 7.51
N CYS A 78 -2.16 5.70 7.55
CA CYS A 78 -1.98 4.91 6.34
C CYS A 78 -3.34 4.38 5.86
N ASN A 79 -3.64 4.46 4.56
CA ASN A 79 -4.86 3.88 3.99
C ASN A 79 -4.77 2.35 3.89
N ASN A 80 -3.58 1.84 3.56
CA ASN A 80 -3.28 0.42 3.52
C ASN A 80 -1.79 0.16 3.82
N ILE A 81 -1.46 -1.08 4.18
CA ILE A 81 -0.09 -1.57 4.28
C ILE A 81 0.07 -2.79 3.37
N SER A 82 1.06 -2.74 2.47
CA SER A 82 1.41 -3.84 1.58
C SER A 82 2.29 -4.87 2.28
N VAL A 83 1.86 -6.13 2.27
CA VAL A 83 2.63 -7.26 2.81
C VAL A 83 2.80 -8.37 1.78
N SER A 84 3.91 -9.08 1.93
CA SER A 84 4.18 -10.32 1.19
C SER A 84 3.96 -11.51 2.11
N ILE A 85 3.22 -12.49 1.62
CA ILE A 85 2.91 -13.76 2.30
C ILE A 85 3.60 -14.85 1.51
N SER A 86 4.37 -15.69 2.21
CA SER A 86 5.10 -16.82 1.64
C SER A 86 4.96 -18.05 2.53
N GLY A 87 5.27 -19.21 1.97
CA GLY A 87 5.20 -20.50 2.66
C GLY A 87 6.56 -21.15 2.82
N ASP A 88 6.65 -22.01 3.82
CA ASP A 88 7.74 -22.96 4.05
C ASP A 88 7.15 -24.21 4.73
N ASN A 89 7.85 -25.34 4.61
CA ASN A 89 7.43 -26.63 5.19
C ASN A 89 8.51 -27.26 6.08
N SER A 90 9.53 -26.49 6.47
CA SER A 90 10.57 -26.97 7.36
C SER A 90 10.02 -27.21 8.76
N ASP A 91 10.53 -28.26 9.40
CA ASP A 91 10.23 -28.53 10.80
C ASP A 91 11.12 -27.67 11.68
N PHE A 92 10.53 -26.77 12.47
CA PHE A 92 11.24 -25.94 13.42
C PHE A 92 10.38 -25.64 14.64
N ASN A 93 11.06 -25.39 15.76
CA ASN A 93 10.44 -24.91 16.98
C ASN A 93 10.37 -23.38 16.97
N VAL A 94 9.17 -22.80 17.09
CA VAL A 94 8.96 -21.35 17.09
C VAL A 94 9.78 -20.61 18.15
N SER A 95 10.14 -21.28 19.26
CA SER A 95 10.94 -20.67 20.33
C SER A 95 12.40 -20.44 19.96
N ASP A 96 12.91 -21.19 18.97
CA ASP A 96 14.29 -21.10 18.49
C ASP A 96 14.45 -20.21 17.23
N VAL A 97 13.33 -19.78 16.64
CA VAL A 97 13.33 -18.90 15.46
C VAL A 97 13.76 -17.49 15.83
N ASN A 98 14.75 -16.97 15.11
CA ASN A 98 15.24 -15.62 15.24
C ASN A 98 15.53 -15.01 13.86
N TRP A 99 16.01 -13.77 13.81
CA TRP A 99 16.21 -13.06 12.55
C TRP A 99 17.18 -13.77 11.59
N THR A 100 18.15 -14.51 12.13
CA THR A 100 19.16 -15.24 11.36
C THR A 100 18.78 -16.68 11.04
N THR A 101 17.86 -17.28 11.81
CA THR A 101 17.40 -18.67 11.66
C THR A 101 16.01 -18.78 11.05
N LEU A 102 15.51 -17.71 10.44
CA LEU A 102 14.26 -17.69 9.70
C LEU A 102 14.21 -18.85 8.67
N PRO A 103 13.09 -19.58 8.56
CA PRO A 103 12.91 -20.61 7.55
C PRO A 103 13.15 -20.06 6.15
N LYS A 104 13.69 -20.91 5.27
CA LYS A 104 13.96 -20.51 3.88
C LYS A 104 12.63 -20.33 3.16
N LYS A 105 12.38 -19.10 2.69
CA LYS A 105 11.17 -18.79 1.92
C LYS A 105 11.10 -19.64 0.67
N ASN A 106 9.94 -20.21 0.37
CA ASN A 106 9.69 -20.73 -0.96
C ASN A 106 9.53 -19.55 -1.95
N SER A 107 10.53 -19.36 -2.83
CA SER A 107 10.52 -18.28 -3.81
C SER A 107 9.52 -18.49 -4.96
N LEU A 108 8.99 -19.71 -5.11
CA LEU A 108 8.10 -20.08 -6.22
C LEU A 108 6.63 -19.70 -5.97
N ALA A 109 6.23 -19.51 -4.71
CA ALA A 109 4.86 -19.15 -4.36
C ALA A 109 4.82 -18.08 -3.26
N LYS A 110 4.44 -16.87 -3.67
CA LYS A 110 4.19 -15.73 -2.79
C LYS A 110 2.93 -15.00 -3.22
N ILE A 111 2.25 -14.37 -2.27
CA ILE A 111 1.11 -13.52 -2.53
C ILE A 111 1.39 -12.15 -1.92
N ASN A 112 1.14 -11.10 -2.68
CA ASN A 112 1.25 -9.73 -2.20
C ASN A 112 -0.16 -9.18 -2.00
N ILE A 113 -0.44 -8.67 -0.81
CA ILE A 113 -1.75 -8.08 -0.49
C ILE A 113 -1.59 -6.71 0.14
N ASN A 114 -2.54 -5.82 -0.15
CA ASN A 114 -2.69 -4.55 0.54
C ASN A 114 -3.75 -4.72 1.63
N ILE A 115 -3.37 -4.54 2.89
CA ILE A 115 -4.28 -4.64 4.03
C ILE A 115 -4.82 -3.24 4.34
N PRO A 116 -6.11 -2.97 4.13
CA PRO A 116 -6.66 -1.64 4.34
C PRO A 116 -7.02 -1.41 5.81
N THR A 117 -6.89 -0.17 6.28
CA THR A 117 -7.09 0.24 7.68
C THR A 117 -8.51 -0.02 8.19
N LYS A 118 -9.51 -0.04 7.30
CA LYS A 118 -10.89 -0.43 7.62
C LYS A 118 -11.07 -1.89 8.09
N SER A 119 -10.01 -2.69 8.00
CA SER A 119 -9.97 -4.09 8.45
C SER A 119 -9.57 -4.25 9.92
N VAL A 120 -9.22 -3.17 10.60
CA VAL A 120 -8.87 -3.19 12.03
C VAL A 120 -10.06 -3.74 12.84
N LYS A 121 -9.74 -4.57 13.83
CA LYS A 121 -10.67 -5.35 14.67
C LYS A 121 -11.53 -6.38 13.91
N LYS A 122 -11.05 -6.87 12.77
CA LYS A 122 -11.73 -7.90 11.96
C LYS A 122 -10.77 -9.03 11.56
N TYR A 123 -11.34 -10.18 11.24
CA TYR A 123 -10.60 -11.23 10.54
C TYR A 123 -10.43 -10.89 9.07
N LEU A 124 -9.19 -10.95 8.60
CA LEU A 124 -8.83 -10.95 7.20
C LEU A 124 -8.96 -12.38 6.66
N LYS A 125 -9.73 -12.57 5.59
CA LYS A 125 -9.80 -13.84 4.85
C LYS A 125 -8.89 -13.74 3.63
N ILE A 126 -7.85 -14.58 3.56
CA ILE A 126 -6.83 -14.54 2.51
C ILE A 126 -6.78 -15.92 1.85
N ASP A 127 -6.96 -16.00 0.53
CA ASP A 127 -6.76 -17.26 -0.20
C ASP A 127 -5.25 -17.56 -0.30
N ILE A 128 -4.81 -18.64 0.32
CA ILE A 128 -3.41 -19.10 0.32
C ILE A 128 -3.24 -20.46 -0.36
N SER A 129 -4.24 -20.88 -1.16
CA SER A 129 -4.26 -22.20 -1.81
C SER A 129 -2.99 -22.46 -2.61
N HIS A 130 -2.56 -21.48 -3.42
CA HIS A 130 -1.35 -21.60 -4.24
C HIS A 130 -0.07 -21.73 -3.39
N ILE A 131 -0.01 -21.08 -2.21
CA ILE A 131 1.15 -21.18 -1.32
C ILE A 131 1.24 -22.60 -0.76
N ILE A 132 0.18 -23.07 -0.11
CA ILE A 132 0.18 -24.39 0.54
C ILE A 132 0.37 -25.53 -0.48
N LYS A 133 -0.30 -25.46 -1.64
CA LYS A 133 -0.19 -26.48 -2.70
C LYS A 133 1.16 -26.51 -3.41
N SER A 134 1.98 -25.45 -3.29
CA SER A 134 3.34 -25.41 -3.85
C SER A 134 4.41 -26.00 -2.93
N LEU A 135 4.05 -26.31 -1.68
CA LEU A 135 4.92 -26.93 -0.70
C LEU A 135 4.86 -28.45 -0.82
N ASP A 136 5.80 -29.15 -0.18
CA ASP A 136 5.82 -30.62 -0.21
C ASP A 136 4.48 -31.19 0.30
N PRO A 137 3.74 -31.96 -0.52
CA PRO A 137 2.45 -32.52 -0.14
C PRO A 137 2.55 -33.62 0.93
N PHE A 138 3.76 -34.08 1.26
CA PHE A 138 4.01 -35.08 2.30
C PHE A 138 4.48 -34.48 3.64
N SER A 139 4.58 -33.15 3.73
CA SER A 139 4.83 -32.47 5.01
C SER A 139 3.51 -32.31 5.76
N ASN A 140 3.55 -32.48 7.07
CA ASN A 140 2.44 -32.11 7.95
C ASN A 140 2.59 -30.71 8.56
N ASN A 141 3.79 -30.12 8.45
CA ASN A 141 4.09 -28.80 9.00
C ASN A 141 4.09 -27.75 7.88
N PHE A 142 3.24 -26.75 8.03
CA PHE A 142 3.10 -25.64 7.09
C PHE A 142 3.29 -24.32 7.81
N ASN A 143 4.30 -23.58 7.37
CA ASN A 143 4.69 -22.32 7.94
C ASN A 143 4.30 -21.19 6.99
N ILE A 144 3.59 -20.20 7.49
CA ILE A 144 3.27 -18.97 6.78
C ILE A 144 4.11 -17.84 7.35
N ILE A 145 4.81 -17.13 6.46
CA ILE A 145 5.66 -15.99 6.80
C ILE A 145 5.06 -14.75 6.17
N ILE A 146 4.86 -13.72 6.99
CA ILE A 146 4.35 -12.42 6.55
C ILE A 146 5.39 -11.33 6.83
N GLU A 147 5.73 -10.56 5.80
CA GLU A 147 6.69 -9.46 5.89
C GLU A 147 6.22 -8.22 5.13
N SER A 148 6.75 -7.05 5.50
CA SER A 148 6.46 -5.80 4.80
C SER A 148 7.03 -5.82 3.39
N MET A 149 6.27 -5.30 2.41
CA MET A 149 6.80 -5.02 1.07
C MET A 149 7.50 -3.66 1.01
N ASN A 150 7.10 -2.71 1.85
CA ASN A 150 7.71 -1.39 1.88
C ASN A 150 8.71 -1.32 3.03
N LEU A 151 9.99 -1.18 2.67
CA LEU A 151 11.09 -1.07 3.64
C LEU A 151 11.44 0.38 3.98
N ASN A 152 10.89 1.36 3.26
CA ASN A 152 11.33 2.76 3.30
C ASN A 152 10.40 3.67 4.11
N THR A 153 9.11 3.30 4.23
CA THR A 153 8.13 4.01 5.06
C THR A 153 7.88 3.26 6.36
N ALA A 154 7.78 4.01 7.46
CA ALA A 154 7.43 3.44 8.75
C ALA A 154 5.93 3.07 8.73
N SER A 155 5.64 1.79 8.84
CA SER A 155 4.28 1.25 8.89
C SER A 155 4.30 -0.13 9.54
N MET A 156 3.30 -0.46 10.35
CA MET A 156 3.26 -1.70 11.11
C MET A 156 1.83 -2.21 11.27
N LEU A 157 1.66 -3.50 11.03
CA LEU A 157 0.46 -4.27 11.29
C LEU A 157 0.65 -5.04 12.59
N GLN A 158 -0.40 -5.07 13.41
CA GLN A 158 -0.45 -5.85 14.63
C GLN A 158 -1.54 -6.92 14.47
N PHE A 159 -1.16 -8.19 14.51
CA PHE A 159 -2.08 -9.33 14.47
C PHE A 159 -2.21 -9.99 15.85
N SER A 160 -3.29 -10.74 16.06
CA SER A 160 -3.38 -11.66 17.20
C SER A 160 -2.49 -12.89 17.00
N SER A 161 -1.87 -13.35 18.08
CA SER A 161 -1.13 -14.61 18.12
C SER A 161 -2.05 -15.79 18.46
N ASP A 162 -1.49 -17.00 18.45
CA ASP A 162 -2.16 -18.22 18.91
C ASP A 162 -2.49 -18.21 20.42
N LYS A 163 -1.88 -17.29 21.20
CA LYS A 163 -2.14 -17.14 22.64
C LYS A 163 -3.41 -16.32 22.95
N CYS A 164 -4.05 -15.72 21.93
CA CYS A 164 -5.26 -14.91 22.06
C CYS A 164 -6.55 -15.70 21.75
N SER A 165 -7.69 -15.20 22.24
CA SER A 165 -9.02 -15.70 21.85
C SER A 165 -9.32 -15.57 20.35
N ASN A 166 -8.68 -14.60 19.69
CA ASN A 166 -8.78 -14.35 18.25
C ASN A 166 -7.61 -15.00 17.48
N SER A 167 -7.27 -16.24 17.82
CA SER A 167 -6.16 -16.97 17.22
C SER A 167 -6.31 -17.08 15.70
N PRO A 168 -5.19 -16.98 14.94
CA PRO A 168 -5.16 -17.34 13.52
C PRO A 168 -5.66 -18.77 13.28
N TYR A 169 -6.26 -19.01 12.12
CA TYR A 169 -6.70 -20.33 11.69
C TYR A 169 -6.78 -20.45 10.17
N LEU A 170 -6.79 -21.68 9.66
CA LEU A 170 -7.09 -22.01 8.27
C LEU A 170 -8.50 -22.57 8.13
N VAL A 171 -9.09 -22.39 6.95
CA VAL A 171 -10.30 -23.09 6.51
C VAL A 171 -10.02 -23.75 5.18
N LEU A 172 -10.14 -25.08 5.15
CA LEU A 172 -10.02 -25.92 3.98
C LEU A 172 -11.41 -26.20 3.43
N VAL A 173 -11.63 -25.92 2.16
CA VAL A 173 -12.89 -26.17 1.45
C VAL A 173 -12.71 -27.38 0.55
N LYS A 174 -13.45 -28.46 0.81
CA LYS A 174 -13.47 -29.65 -0.06
C LYS A 174 -14.61 -29.57 -1.08
N ASP A 175 -14.42 -30.23 -2.22
CA ASP A 175 -15.50 -30.48 -3.18
C ASP A 175 -16.42 -31.59 -2.67
N ASP A 176 -17.73 -31.42 -2.88
CA ASP A 176 -18.74 -32.43 -2.57
C ASP A 176 -18.76 -33.48 -3.70
N ALA A 177 -17.76 -34.36 -3.77
CA ALA A 177 -17.85 -35.54 -4.64
C ALA A 177 -17.03 -36.73 -4.14
N CYS A 178 -17.75 -37.85 -3.98
CA CYS A 178 -17.28 -39.23 -3.77
C CYS A 178 -17.03 -39.72 -2.34
N ASP A 179 -18.06 -39.64 -1.49
CA ASP A 179 -18.35 -40.76 -0.59
C ASP A 179 -19.24 -41.77 -1.34
N LYS A 180 -18.64 -42.55 -2.25
CA LYS A 180 -19.28 -43.79 -2.72
C LYS A 180 -18.89 -44.90 -1.75
N TYR A 181 -19.77 -45.16 -0.78
CA TYR A 181 -19.80 -46.45 -0.10
C TYR A 181 -19.96 -47.57 -1.14
N PRO A 182 -19.21 -48.68 -1.07
CA PRO A 182 -19.51 -49.85 -1.88
C PRO A 182 -20.74 -50.53 -1.25
N ILE A 183 -21.89 -50.46 -1.92
CA ILE A 183 -22.99 -51.37 -1.64
C ILE A 183 -22.98 -52.42 -2.74
N ASP A 184 -22.92 -53.66 -2.28
CA ASP A 184 -22.89 -54.91 -3.03
C ASP A 184 -24.00 -55.05 -4.08
N ASN A 185 -23.68 -55.90 -5.05
CA ASN A 185 -24.54 -56.51 -6.05
C ASN A 185 -25.97 -56.79 -5.55
N ASP A 186 -26.98 -56.39 -6.34
CA ASP A 186 -27.90 -57.36 -6.96
C ASP A 186 -28.94 -56.71 -7.91
N ASN A 187 -29.00 -57.28 -9.13
CA ASN A 187 -30.19 -57.54 -9.96
C ASN A 187 -31.05 -56.41 -10.55
N ASN A 188 -30.79 -56.12 -11.84
CA ASN A 188 -31.71 -56.16 -12.98
C ASN A 188 -33.17 -55.67 -12.81
N VAL A 189 -33.51 -54.49 -13.36
CA VAL A 189 -34.83 -54.16 -13.96
C VAL A 189 -34.62 -53.17 -15.13
N ASN A 190 -35.00 -53.59 -16.34
CA ASN A 190 -35.27 -52.69 -17.47
C ASN A 190 -36.61 -51.98 -17.21
N ASP A 191 -36.72 -50.66 -17.41
CA ASP A 191 -37.58 -50.06 -18.46
C ASP A 191 -37.58 -48.51 -18.42
N THR A 192 -37.98 -47.92 -19.55
CA THR A 192 -38.36 -46.52 -19.86
C THR A 192 -37.26 -45.45 -20.00
N LEU A 193 -36.99 -45.10 -21.27
CA LEU A 193 -36.46 -43.82 -21.71
C LEU A 193 -37.64 -42.82 -21.76
N ASP A 194 -37.66 -41.85 -20.84
CA ASP A 194 -38.51 -40.65 -20.98
C ASP A 194 -37.75 -39.62 -21.83
N ASP A 195 -38.27 -39.34 -23.02
CA ASP A 195 -37.90 -38.19 -23.85
C ASP A 195 -38.46 -36.90 -23.23
N GLU A 196 -37.62 -36.14 -22.52
CA GLU A 196 -37.93 -34.76 -22.14
C GLU A 196 -37.84 -33.85 -23.38
N ASN A 197 -39.01 -33.41 -23.86
CA ASN A 197 -39.16 -32.47 -24.96
C ASN A 197 -38.73 -31.06 -24.52
N LEU A 198 -37.47 -30.68 -24.78
CA LEU A 198 -36.90 -29.35 -24.47
C LEU A 198 -37.57 -28.25 -25.33
N ASN A 199 -38.22 -27.28 -24.68
CA ASN A 199 -38.90 -26.15 -25.33
C ASN A 199 -37.89 -25.07 -25.80
N ILE A 200 -37.37 -25.22 -27.02
CA ILE A 200 -36.28 -24.40 -27.60
C ILE A 200 -36.62 -22.89 -27.71
N GLU A 201 -37.90 -22.53 -27.83
CA GLU A 201 -38.35 -21.13 -28.00
C GLU A 201 -38.23 -20.32 -26.70
N GLU A 202 -38.46 -20.97 -25.57
CA GLU A 202 -38.35 -20.38 -24.23
C GLU A 202 -36.88 -20.13 -23.86
N ILE A 203 -36.01 -21.10 -24.16
CA ILE A 203 -34.55 -21.00 -24.02
C ILE A 203 -33.99 -19.87 -24.89
N SER A 204 -34.48 -19.72 -26.13
CA SER A 204 -34.00 -18.67 -27.04
C SER A 204 -34.36 -17.25 -26.57
N THR A 205 -35.53 -17.10 -25.94
CA THR A 205 -35.99 -15.81 -25.41
C THR A 205 -35.24 -15.42 -24.14
N GLU A 206 -34.92 -16.40 -23.29
CA GLU A 206 -34.12 -16.20 -22.08
C GLU A 206 -32.68 -15.76 -22.43
N ILE A 207 -32.04 -16.41 -23.40
CA ILE A 207 -30.71 -16.03 -23.89
C ILE A 207 -30.69 -14.60 -24.44
N ILE A 208 -31.69 -14.20 -25.23
CA ILE A 208 -31.76 -12.85 -25.81
C ILE A 208 -31.92 -11.78 -24.71
N ASN A 209 -32.73 -12.06 -23.68
CA ASN A 209 -32.92 -11.15 -22.56
C ASN A 209 -31.64 -11.02 -21.72
N GLU A 210 -30.91 -12.11 -21.48
CA GLU A 210 -29.60 -12.07 -20.83
C GLU A 210 -28.57 -11.28 -21.65
N LEU A 211 -28.54 -11.49 -22.98
CA LEU A 211 -27.62 -10.78 -23.86
C LEU A 211 -27.86 -9.26 -23.82
N ASN A 212 -29.12 -8.83 -23.86
CA ASN A 212 -29.49 -7.41 -23.76
C ASN A 212 -29.15 -6.83 -22.38
N ALA A 213 -29.37 -7.60 -21.31
CA ALA A 213 -28.96 -7.20 -19.96
C ALA A 213 -27.43 -7.09 -19.81
N HIS A 214 -26.65 -7.85 -20.59
CA HIS A 214 -25.19 -7.74 -20.65
C HIS A 214 -24.72 -6.54 -21.46
N ASN A 215 -25.34 -6.24 -22.60
CA ASN A 215 -25.00 -5.06 -23.38
C ASN A 215 -25.21 -3.76 -22.58
N LEU A 216 -26.32 -3.65 -21.83
CA LEU A 216 -26.54 -2.49 -20.95
C LEU A 216 -25.48 -2.35 -19.85
N LYS A 217 -24.91 -3.47 -19.38
CA LYS A 217 -23.81 -3.44 -18.40
C LYS A 217 -22.48 -3.03 -19.05
N LEU A 218 -22.28 -3.36 -20.33
CA LEU A 218 -21.11 -2.97 -21.10
C LEU A 218 -21.12 -1.48 -21.43
N ASP A 219 -22.26 -0.93 -21.86
CA ASP A 219 -22.41 0.52 -22.11
C ASP A 219 -22.12 1.33 -20.83
N SER A 220 -22.65 0.87 -19.70
CA SER A 220 -22.35 1.46 -18.38
C SER A 220 -20.86 1.34 -18.01
N PHE A 221 -20.17 0.29 -18.44
CA PHE A 221 -18.73 0.14 -18.20
C PHE A 221 -17.91 1.12 -19.05
N GLU A 222 -18.30 1.33 -20.31
CA GLU A 222 -17.67 2.29 -21.22
C GLU A 222 -17.81 3.74 -20.73
N GLU A 223 -18.99 4.12 -20.24
CA GLU A 223 -19.22 5.44 -19.63
C GLU A 223 -18.30 5.68 -18.42
N ASN A 224 -18.10 4.66 -17.58
CA ASN A 224 -17.23 4.77 -16.41
C ASN A 224 -15.73 4.85 -16.78
N LEU A 225 -15.31 4.20 -17.87
CA LEU A 225 -13.94 4.38 -18.39
C LEU A 225 -13.71 5.81 -18.89
N ASN A 226 -14.68 6.40 -19.57
CA ASN A 226 -14.62 7.79 -20.00
C ASN A 226 -14.54 8.74 -18.79
N ASN A 227 -15.25 8.45 -17.70
CA ASN A 227 -15.14 9.22 -16.45
C ASN A 227 -13.74 9.11 -15.81
N ILE A 228 -13.08 7.96 -15.85
CA ILE A 228 -11.68 7.87 -15.37
C ILE A 228 -10.76 8.75 -16.21
N MET A 229 -10.97 8.76 -17.54
CA MET A 229 -10.15 9.55 -18.45
C MET A 229 -10.26 11.05 -18.15
N THR A 230 -11.48 11.55 -17.88
CA THR A 230 -11.70 12.95 -17.52
C THR A 230 -11.06 13.32 -16.18
N HIS A 231 -11.15 12.46 -15.16
CA HIS A 231 -10.48 12.69 -13.88
C HIS A 231 -8.95 12.74 -14.03
N PHE A 232 -8.37 11.98 -14.96
CA PHE A 232 -6.94 12.01 -15.24
C PHE A 232 -6.52 13.32 -15.91
N ASP A 233 -7.34 13.85 -16.82
CA ASP A 233 -7.12 15.14 -17.45
C ASP A 233 -7.20 16.29 -16.43
N ASP A 234 -8.14 16.23 -15.48
CA ASP A 234 -8.27 17.21 -14.40
C ASP A 234 -7.05 17.22 -13.46
N ILE A 235 -6.50 16.03 -13.15
CA ILE A 235 -5.24 15.92 -12.39
C ILE A 235 -4.09 16.57 -13.15
N ASN A 236 -3.96 16.26 -14.45
CA ASN A 236 -2.91 16.86 -15.28
C ASN A 236 -3.02 18.38 -15.36
N LEU A 237 -4.24 18.91 -15.50
CA LEU A 237 -4.50 20.34 -15.49
C LEU A 237 -4.11 20.97 -14.13
N THR A 238 -4.49 20.32 -13.04
CA THR A 238 -4.19 20.76 -11.67
C THR A 238 -2.68 20.83 -11.40
N ILE A 239 -1.93 19.81 -11.84
CA ILE A 239 -0.46 19.79 -11.74
C ILE A 239 0.15 20.93 -12.54
N LYS A 240 -0.31 21.15 -13.77
CA LYS A 240 0.20 22.20 -14.66
C LYS A 240 -0.06 23.60 -14.08
N ASN A 241 -1.27 23.83 -13.57
CA ASN A 241 -1.63 25.09 -12.93
C ASN A 241 -0.80 25.32 -11.66
N THR A 242 -0.62 24.29 -10.82
CA THR A 242 0.22 24.38 -9.61
C THR A 242 1.66 24.71 -9.94
N THR A 243 2.22 24.10 -10.99
CA THR A 243 3.60 24.38 -11.43
C THR A 243 3.75 25.81 -11.92
N THR A 244 2.78 26.30 -12.70
CA THR A 244 2.77 27.67 -13.21
C THR A 244 2.60 28.69 -12.09
N ASP A 245 1.72 28.43 -11.12
CA ASP A 245 1.48 29.33 -9.99
C ASP A 245 2.71 29.40 -9.07
N ALA A 246 3.40 28.27 -8.85
CA ALA A 246 4.67 28.24 -8.17
C ALA A 246 5.73 29.08 -8.91
N GLU A 247 5.90 28.91 -10.23
CA GLU A 247 6.84 29.71 -11.03
C GLU A 247 6.53 31.21 -10.96
N ASN A 248 5.26 31.59 -11.05
CA ASN A 248 4.81 32.98 -10.99
C ASN A 248 5.03 33.61 -9.61
N LYS A 249 5.02 32.83 -8.53
CA LYS A 249 5.30 33.33 -7.16
C LYS A 249 6.80 33.32 -6.82
N PHE A 250 7.56 32.34 -7.30
CA PHE A 250 9.00 32.24 -7.04
C PHE A 250 9.82 33.29 -7.79
N LYS A 251 9.50 33.51 -9.07
CA LYS A 251 10.33 34.34 -9.95
C LYS A 251 10.38 35.82 -9.52
N PRO A 252 9.27 36.47 -9.14
CA PRO A 252 9.31 37.85 -8.65
C PRO A 252 10.08 38.00 -7.34
N THR A 253 9.98 37.01 -6.46
CA THR A 253 10.70 36.98 -5.17
C THR A 253 12.21 36.86 -5.38
N LEU A 254 12.62 35.97 -6.30
CA LEU A 254 14.03 35.86 -6.71
C LEU A 254 14.54 37.17 -7.29
N ASN A 255 13.77 37.79 -8.19
CA ASN A 255 14.14 39.07 -8.80
C ASN A 255 14.25 40.21 -7.78
N LYS A 256 13.36 40.27 -6.77
CA LYS A 256 13.45 41.25 -5.68
C LYS A 256 14.69 41.03 -4.82
N PHE A 257 15.04 39.77 -4.55
CA PHE A 257 16.24 39.42 -3.82
C PHE A 257 17.50 39.88 -4.57
N ASP A 258 17.56 39.61 -5.88
CA ASP A 258 18.65 40.07 -6.74
C ASP A 258 18.74 41.59 -6.79
N GLN A 259 17.60 42.28 -6.84
CA GLN A 259 17.56 43.76 -6.81
C GLN A 259 18.11 44.32 -5.50
N HIS A 260 17.65 43.82 -4.34
CA HIS A 260 18.16 44.29 -3.05
C HIS A 260 19.67 44.02 -2.89
N LEU A 261 20.16 42.89 -3.40
CA LEU A 261 21.59 42.59 -3.43
C LEU A 261 22.36 43.60 -4.28
N SER A 262 21.80 43.99 -5.43
CA SER A 262 22.37 45.05 -6.28
C SER A 262 22.40 46.39 -5.54
N ASP A 263 21.29 46.79 -4.90
CA ASP A 263 21.16 48.07 -4.21
C ASP A 263 22.15 48.19 -3.04
N ILE A 264 22.36 47.09 -2.29
CA ILE A 264 23.39 47.00 -1.25
C ILE A 264 24.79 47.20 -1.87
N ASN A 265 25.06 46.53 -2.98
CA ASN A 265 26.37 46.60 -3.64
C ASN A 265 26.67 48.00 -4.19
N ASP A 266 25.65 48.67 -4.75
CA ASP A 266 25.74 50.06 -5.21
C ASP A 266 25.96 51.03 -4.04
N SER A 267 25.27 50.80 -2.91
CA SER A 267 25.47 51.59 -1.68
C SER A 267 26.88 51.43 -1.12
N ILE A 268 27.45 50.22 -1.16
CA ILE A 268 28.85 49.95 -0.78
C ILE A 268 29.83 50.69 -1.71
N ASN A 269 29.57 50.69 -3.02
CA ASN A 269 30.41 51.38 -3.99
C ASN A 269 30.37 52.90 -3.80
N LEU A 270 29.18 53.49 -3.61
CA LEU A 270 29.03 54.92 -3.31
C LEU A 270 29.77 55.31 -2.03
N LEU A 271 29.71 54.46 -1.00
CA LEU A 271 30.43 54.68 0.26
C LEU A 271 31.94 54.65 0.03
N LYS A 272 32.42 53.72 -0.80
CA LYS A 272 33.83 53.58 -1.16
C LYS A 272 34.33 54.82 -1.91
N ASP A 273 33.59 55.28 -2.92
CA ASP A 273 33.91 56.47 -3.70
C ASP A 273 33.95 57.73 -2.82
N TYR A 274 33.02 57.84 -1.86
CA TYR A 274 32.98 58.95 -0.91
C TYR A 274 34.21 58.95 0.02
N ILE A 275 34.64 57.78 0.49
CA ILE A 275 35.87 57.64 1.31
C ILE A 275 37.11 58.00 0.47
N GLU A 276 37.15 57.60 -0.80
CA GLU A 276 38.23 57.94 -1.73
C GLU A 276 38.33 59.45 -1.98
N ASP A 277 37.21 60.14 -2.28
CA ASP A 277 37.16 61.60 -2.50
C ASP A 277 37.57 62.39 -1.24
N LEU A 278 37.17 61.93 -0.05
CA LEU A 278 37.61 62.54 1.21
C LEU A 278 39.12 62.41 1.45
N GLY A 279 39.72 61.29 1.04
CA GLY A 279 41.16 61.07 1.07
C GLY A 279 41.91 61.95 0.06
N GLU A 280 41.40 62.08 -1.16
CA GLU A 280 41.99 62.93 -2.21
C GLU A 280 41.93 64.43 -1.87
N ARG A 281 40.88 64.88 -1.18
CA ARG A 281 40.72 66.28 -0.74
C ARG A 281 41.58 66.67 0.46
N GLY A 282 42.31 65.73 1.07
CA GLY A 282 43.14 65.97 2.26
C GLY A 282 42.34 66.39 3.50
N ILE A 283 41.02 66.13 3.50
CA ILE A 283 40.13 66.35 4.66
C ILE A 283 40.42 65.29 5.73
N ILE A 284 40.81 64.10 5.29
CA ILE A 284 41.28 63.02 6.14
C ILE A 284 42.81 62.95 5.99
N ASP A 285 43.54 63.48 6.96
CA ASP A 285 44.89 62.98 7.22
C ASP A 285 44.70 61.63 7.92
N ASN A 286 45.33 60.55 7.42
CA ASN A 286 45.16 59.17 7.92
C ASN A 286 45.46 59.01 9.43
N SER A 287 45.93 60.07 10.11
CA SER A 287 46.32 60.13 11.50
C SER A 287 45.17 60.50 12.47
N GLU A 288 44.12 61.22 12.06
CA GLU A 288 43.04 61.66 12.96
C GLU A 288 41.65 61.73 12.28
N LEU A 289 41.13 60.58 11.85
CA LEU A 289 39.66 60.43 11.77
C LEU A 289 39.08 60.65 13.17
N SER A 290 38.23 61.67 13.36
CA SER A 290 37.64 61.91 14.67
C SER A 290 36.87 60.67 15.11
N ARG A 291 37.17 60.20 16.32
CA ARG A 291 36.59 58.97 16.86
C ARG A 291 35.06 59.03 16.88
N GLU A 292 34.49 60.23 16.98
CA GLU A 292 33.05 60.50 16.91
C GLU A 292 32.48 60.25 15.50
N PHE A 293 33.16 60.68 14.44
CA PHE A 293 32.73 60.44 13.06
C PHE A 293 32.73 58.94 12.73
N LEU A 294 33.79 58.21 13.08
CA LEU A 294 33.87 56.76 12.89
C LEU A 294 32.79 56.02 13.69
N THR A 295 32.49 56.47 14.91
CA THR A 295 31.47 55.85 15.75
C THR A 295 30.07 56.10 15.19
N ALA A 296 29.79 57.30 14.69
CA ALA A 296 28.52 57.63 14.03
C ALA A 296 28.33 56.81 12.75
N LEU A 297 29.35 56.76 11.89
CA LEU A 297 29.32 55.98 10.65
C LEU A 297 29.11 54.48 10.91
N LEU A 298 29.80 53.92 11.91
CA LEU A 298 29.62 52.52 12.32
C LEU A 298 28.22 52.24 12.88
N SER A 299 27.62 53.20 13.59
CA SER A 299 26.25 53.08 14.09
C SER A 299 25.25 53.09 12.94
N ASP A 300 25.36 54.06 12.04
CA ASP A 300 24.44 54.22 10.91
C ASP A 300 24.50 53.03 9.95
N LEU A 301 25.71 52.53 9.64
CA LEU A 301 25.90 51.31 8.84
C LEU A 301 25.30 50.09 9.52
N ARG A 302 25.47 49.96 10.84
CA ARG A 302 24.94 48.83 11.59
C ARG A 302 23.41 48.86 11.63
N ASP A 303 22.81 50.04 11.83
CA ASP A 303 21.36 50.21 11.86
C ASP A 303 20.74 49.97 10.50
N LEU A 304 21.36 50.47 9.42
CA LEU A 304 20.94 50.19 8.04
C LEU A 304 20.99 48.68 7.74
N THR A 305 22.13 48.05 8.04
CA THR A 305 22.33 46.60 7.82
C THR A 305 21.31 45.77 8.60
N ILE A 306 21.06 46.10 9.88
CA ILE A 306 20.09 45.37 10.70
C ILE A 306 18.66 45.55 10.18
N ASN A 307 18.27 46.77 9.78
CA ASN A 307 16.93 47.02 9.27
C ASN A 307 16.69 46.30 7.94
N GLU A 308 17.59 46.42 6.98
CA GLU A 308 17.43 45.78 5.66
C GLU A 308 17.44 44.26 5.78
N ILE A 309 18.34 43.67 6.57
CA ILE A 309 18.35 42.22 6.83
C ILE A 309 17.06 41.77 7.51
N SER A 310 16.52 42.57 8.44
CA SER A 310 15.27 42.23 9.14
C SER A 310 14.06 42.30 8.22
N GLN A 311 14.00 43.31 7.35
CA GLN A 311 12.95 43.42 6.33
C GLN A 311 13.02 42.27 5.33
N LEU A 312 14.22 41.92 4.87
CA LEU A 312 14.46 40.79 3.96
C LEU A 312 14.03 39.48 4.61
N LYS A 313 14.43 39.23 5.86
CA LYS A 313 14.06 38.04 6.63
C LYS A 313 12.54 37.92 6.77
N ASN A 314 11.85 39.02 7.05
CA ASN A 314 10.40 39.02 7.21
C ASN A 314 9.67 38.77 5.89
N SER A 315 10.12 39.39 4.79
CA SER A 315 9.57 39.14 3.45
C SER A 315 9.72 37.66 3.08
N VAL A 316 10.94 37.12 3.20
CA VAL A 316 11.22 35.71 2.87
C VAL A 316 10.39 34.75 3.72
N ASN A 317 10.24 35.01 5.01
CA ASN A 317 9.42 34.17 5.89
C ASN A 317 7.93 34.21 5.51
N TYR A 318 7.41 35.37 5.12
CA TYR A 318 6.04 35.50 4.65
C TYR A 318 5.82 34.71 3.35
N ASP A 319 6.74 34.86 2.40
CA ASP A 319 6.67 34.18 1.10
C ASP A 319 6.75 32.65 1.27
N ILE A 320 7.62 32.15 2.17
CA ILE A 320 7.71 30.72 2.51
C ILE A 320 6.40 30.21 3.12
N LEU A 321 5.77 30.99 3.99
CA LEU A 321 4.52 30.60 4.63
C LEU A 321 3.36 30.53 3.62
N GLU A 322 3.26 31.52 2.74
CA GLU A 322 2.25 31.55 1.68
C GLU A 322 2.44 30.36 0.72
N PHE A 323 3.69 30.07 0.35
CA PHE A 323 4.03 28.92 -0.49
C PHE A 323 3.62 27.59 0.16
N LYS A 324 3.91 27.42 1.45
CA LYS A 324 3.54 26.22 2.19
C LYS A 324 2.02 26.01 2.18
N ASN A 325 1.24 27.08 2.34
CA ASN A 325 -0.22 27.00 2.31
C ASN A 325 -0.73 26.63 0.91
N SER A 326 -0.19 27.25 -0.14
CA SER A 326 -0.54 26.93 -1.52
C SER A 326 -0.25 25.46 -1.89
N ILE A 327 0.90 24.92 -1.46
CA ILE A 327 1.21 23.49 -1.61
C ILE A 327 0.18 22.61 -0.91
N ASN A 328 -0.20 22.96 0.32
CA ASN A 328 -1.15 22.16 1.09
C ASN A 328 -2.53 22.12 0.41
N ASP A 329 -2.98 23.25 -0.15
CA ASP A 329 -4.24 23.32 -0.89
C ASP A 329 -4.19 22.46 -2.16
N SER A 330 -3.08 22.51 -2.92
CA SER A 330 -2.88 21.65 -4.09
C SER A 330 -2.84 20.17 -3.73
N ILE A 331 -2.16 19.79 -2.64
CA ILE A 331 -2.15 18.41 -2.14
C ILE A 331 -3.57 17.96 -1.78
N SER A 332 -4.35 18.83 -1.13
CA SER A 332 -5.74 18.54 -0.79
C SER A 332 -6.59 18.29 -2.04
N ASN A 333 -6.45 19.11 -3.08
CA ASN A 333 -7.19 18.94 -4.33
C ASN A 333 -6.81 17.64 -5.05
N ILE A 334 -5.51 17.31 -5.12
CA ILE A 334 -5.05 16.04 -5.70
C ILE A 334 -5.62 14.85 -4.92
N ASN A 335 -5.64 14.91 -3.59
CA ASN A 335 -6.20 13.84 -2.76
C ASN A 335 -7.69 13.64 -3.05
N ASN A 336 -8.47 14.71 -3.17
CA ASN A 336 -9.89 14.62 -3.53
C ASN A 336 -10.10 13.97 -4.90
N SER A 337 -9.28 14.33 -5.90
CA SER A 337 -9.35 13.70 -7.23
C SER A 337 -8.95 12.22 -7.21
N ILE A 338 -7.94 11.84 -6.42
CA ILE A 338 -7.54 10.43 -6.23
C ILE A 338 -8.67 9.64 -5.56
N GLU A 339 -9.35 10.23 -4.58
CA GLU A 339 -10.50 9.61 -3.90
C GLU A 339 -11.63 9.33 -4.91
N GLY A 340 -11.95 10.28 -5.80
CA GLY A 340 -12.92 10.05 -6.88
C GLY A 340 -12.55 8.93 -7.84
N ILE A 341 -11.24 8.74 -8.12
CA ILE A 341 -10.75 7.60 -8.91
C ILE A 341 -10.93 6.28 -8.12
N ASP A 342 -10.59 6.26 -6.82
CA ASP A 342 -10.72 5.07 -5.98
C ASP A 342 -12.18 4.60 -5.88
N ASP A 343 -13.11 5.55 -5.74
CA ASP A 343 -14.56 5.29 -5.76
C ASP A 343 -15.00 4.67 -7.09
N THR A 344 -14.53 5.23 -8.20
CA THR A 344 -14.85 4.71 -9.55
C THR A 344 -14.27 3.31 -9.77
N LEU A 345 -13.03 3.05 -9.32
CA LEU A 345 -12.38 1.75 -9.39
C LEU A 345 -13.10 0.70 -8.52
N SER A 346 -13.52 1.08 -7.31
CA SER A 346 -14.32 0.25 -6.42
C SER A 346 -15.66 -0.13 -7.07
N PHE A 347 -16.33 0.83 -7.70
CA PHE A 347 -17.57 0.59 -8.46
C PHE A 347 -17.35 -0.37 -9.63
N LEU A 348 -16.29 -0.17 -10.43
CA LEU A 348 -15.92 -1.05 -11.54
C LEU A 348 -15.57 -2.46 -11.05
N SER A 349 -14.82 -2.60 -9.96
CA SER A 349 -14.50 -3.89 -9.36
C SER A 349 -15.77 -4.64 -8.96
N GLY A 350 -16.77 -3.94 -8.41
CA GLY A 350 -18.08 -4.51 -8.10
C GLY A 350 -18.84 -4.98 -9.34
N LYS A 351 -18.77 -4.20 -10.43
CA LYS A 351 -19.39 -4.57 -11.72
C LYS A 351 -18.70 -5.76 -12.37
N ILE A 352 -17.36 -5.82 -12.38
CA ILE A 352 -16.56 -6.95 -12.89
C ILE A 352 -16.87 -8.22 -12.11
N THR A 353 -17.00 -8.13 -10.79
CA THR A 353 -17.37 -9.28 -9.95
C THR A 353 -18.73 -9.84 -10.38
N ARG A 354 -19.73 -8.97 -10.57
CA ARG A 354 -21.06 -9.38 -11.05
C ARG A 354 -21.04 -9.96 -12.46
N ILE A 355 -20.22 -9.43 -13.37
CA ILE A 355 -20.06 -10.01 -14.71
C ILE A 355 -19.43 -11.40 -14.63
N SER A 356 -18.40 -11.56 -13.79
CA SER A 356 -17.70 -12.83 -13.60
C SER A 356 -18.65 -13.91 -13.04
N GLU A 357 -19.48 -13.55 -12.06
CA GLU A 357 -20.53 -14.42 -11.53
C GLU A 357 -21.52 -14.89 -12.62
N ILE A 358 -21.86 -14.01 -13.57
CA ILE A 358 -22.78 -14.37 -14.65
C ILE A 358 -22.10 -15.24 -15.71
N VAL A 359 -20.85 -14.95 -16.08
CA VAL A 359 -20.07 -15.79 -17.00
C VAL A 359 -19.90 -17.19 -16.44
N GLU A 360 -19.66 -17.34 -15.14
CA GLU A 360 -19.62 -18.65 -14.48
C GLU A 360 -20.96 -19.39 -14.58
N ASN A 361 -22.08 -18.68 -14.46
CA ASN A 361 -23.42 -19.28 -14.59
C ASN A 361 -23.79 -19.68 -16.03
N LEU A 362 -23.19 -19.03 -17.04
CA LEU A 362 -23.46 -19.30 -18.46
C LEU A 362 -22.64 -20.43 -19.08
N ASN A 363 -21.59 -20.94 -18.42
CA ASN A 363 -20.66 -21.89 -19.03
C ASN A 363 -20.44 -23.16 -18.18
N PRO A 364 -21.47 -24.02 -18.01
CA PRO A 364 -21.34 -25.22 -17.17
C PRO A 364 -20.54 -26.37 -17.79
N ASN A 365 -20.23 -26.37 -19.11
CA ASN A 365 -19.58 -27.49 -19.80
C ASN A 365 -18.46 -27.04 -20.74
N ASN A 366 -17.20 -27.16 -20.31
CA ASN A 366 -16.05 -27.31 -21.21
C ASN A 366 -14.88 -27.99 -20.48
N SER A 367 -14.96 -29.31 -20.32
CA SER A 367 -13.78 -30.18 -20.24
C SER A 367 -13.75 -31.03 -21.51
N ILE A 368 -12.95 -30.58 -22.50
CA ILE A 368 -12.64 -31.36 -23.69
C ILE A 368 -11.59 -32.40 -23.29
N ASP A 369 -12.00 -33.66 -23.27
CA ASP A 369 -11.09 -34.81 -23.26
C ASP A 369 -10.26 -34.80 -24.55
N THR A 370 -8.94 -34.88 -24.40
CA THR A 370 -8.05 -35.30 -25.50
C THR A 370 -7.61 -36.74 -25.24
N PRO A 371 -7.93 -37.69 -26.14
CA PRO A 371 -7.57 -39.08 -25.94
C PRO A 371 -6.10 -39.30 -26.30
N THR A 372 -5.37 -39.97 -25.41
CA THR A 372 -4.00 -40.43 -25.62
C THR A 372 -4.01 -41.62 -26.59
N THR A 373 -3.36 -41.50 -27.73
CA THR A 373 -3.10 -42.60 -28.66
C THR A 373 -2.05 -43.57 -28.11
N ILE A 374 -2.28 -44.86 -28.35
CA ILE A 374 -1.37 -46.00 -28.11
C ILE A 374 -0.13 -45.91 -29.00
#